data_AF-X0XND0-F1
#
_entry.id   AF-X0XND0-F1
#
_cell.length_a   1.000
_cell.length_b   1.000
_cell.length_c   1.000
_cell.angle_alpha   90.00
_cell.angle_beta   90.00
_cell.angle_gamma   90.00
#
_symmetry.space_group_name_H-M   'P 1'
#
loop_
_entity.id
_entity.type
_entity.pdbx_description
1 polymer ?
#
loop_
_entity_poly.entity_id
_entity_poly.type
_entity_poly.pdbx_seq_one_letter_code
_entity_poly.pdbx_strand_id
1 'polypeptide(L)'
;MQNNNSTALKNESQKNERDPFRILITTILSQRTRDENTRQASQKLFSKYHDVKSLSKANAKEVESLIQQSGFYRTKARSIISVSKILVDCYNGEVPRDFNELIALPSVGRKTANCVMVYGFHVPAIPVDIHVHRIS
;
A
#
# COMPACT_ATOMS: atom_id res chain seq x y z
N MET A 1 -8.32 18.10 -38.74
CA MET A 1 -9.02 17.46 -37.59
C MET A 1 -8.48 16.06 -37.43
N GLN A 2 -7.71 15.78 -36.37
CA GLN A 2 -7.71 14.50 -35.63
C GLN A 2 -6.72 14.61 -34.45
N ASN A 3 -7.20 14.18 -33.28
CA ASN A 3 -6.73 14.49 -31.94
C ASN A 3 -5.43 13.76 -31.54
N ASN A 4 -4.49 14.49 -30.95
CA ASN A 4 -3.22 13.98 -30.40
C ASN A 4 -3.22 13.86 -28.86
N ASN A 5 -4.34 13.46 -28.23
CA ASN A 5 -4.47 13.47 -26.76
C ASN A 5 -4.77 12.08 -26.17
N SER A 6 -3.84 11.11 -26.25
CA SER A 6 -4.07 9.78 -25.64
C SER A 6 -2.86 9.03 -25.06
N THR A 7 -1.73 9.70 -24.78
CA THR A 7 -0.51 8.98 -24.30
C THR A 7 -0.08 9.33 -22.86
N ALA A 8 -0.47 10.46 -22.29
CA ALA A 8 -0.01 10.84 -20.94
C ALA A 8 -0.66 9.98 -19.83
N LEU A 9 -1.98 9.76 -19.89
CA LEU A 9 -2.75 9.09 -18.82
C LEU A 9 -2.42 7.59 -18.68
N LYS A 10 -2.06 6.90 -19.78
CA LYS A 10 -1.65 5.48 -19.73
C LYS A 10 -0.29 5.29 -19.03
N ASN A 11 0.64 6.22 -19.18
CA ASN A 11 1.96 6.12 -18.58
C ASN A 11 1.93 6.37 -17.06
N GLU A 12 1.09 7.30 -16.61
CA GLU A 12 0.91 7.55 -15.17
C GLU A 12 0.17 6.40 -14.47
N SER A 13 -0.80 5.78 -15.14
CA SER A 13 -1.54 4.64 -14.60
C SER A 13 -0.63 3.43 -14.36
N GLN A 14 0.30 3.13 -15.28
CA GLN A 14 1.30 2.07 -15.08
C GLN A 14 2.36 2.42 -14.03
N LYS A 15 2.70 3.71 -13.85
CA LYS A 15 3.66 4.15 -12.82
C LYS A 15 3.07 3.99 -11.41
N ASN A 16 1.76 4.24 -11.26
CA ASN A 16 1.03 4.06 -10.01
C ASN A 16 0.90 2.58 -9.59
N GLU A 17 0.82 1.65 -10.56
CA GLU A 17 0.82 0.20 -10.29
C GLU A 17 2.18 -0.35 -9.84
N ARG A 18 3.26 0.43 -9.98
CA ARG A 18 4.63 0.01 -9.65
C ARG A 18 5.20 0.72 -8.43
N ASP A 19 4.37 1.44 -7.68
CA ASP A 19 4.80 2.18 -6.50
C ASP A 19 4.73 1.26 -5.26
N PRO A 20 5.88 0.82 -4.71
CA PRO A 20 5.90 -0.07 -3.55
C PRO A 20 5.21 0.52 -2.33
N PHE A 21 5.22 1.85 -2.18
CA PHE A 21 4.53 2.53 -1.09
C PHE A 21 3.01 2.42 -1.26
N ARG A 22 2.50 2.73 -2.46
CA ARG A 22 1.06 2.60 -2.73
C ARG A 22 0.59 1.17 -2.55
N ILE A 23 1.36 0.19 -3.00
CA ILE A 23 1.05 -1.23 -2.84
C ILE A 23 1.05 -1.63 -1.37
N LEU A 24 2.06 -1.21 -0.60
CA LEU A 24 2.14 -1.47 0.83
C LEU A 24 0.91 -0.94 1.57
N ILE A 25 0.58 0.34 1.38
CA ILE A 25 -0.57 0.97 2.03
C ILE A 25 -1.89 0.33 1.57
N THR A 26 -2.06 0.08 0.27
CA THR A 26 -3.28 -0.55 -0.27
C THR A 26 -3.45 -1.98 0.26
N THR A 27 -2.36 -2.73 0.43
CA THR A 27 -2.38 -4.08 0.99
C THR A 27 -2.72 -4.06 2.49
N ILE A 28 -2.32 -3.03 3.23
CA ILE A 28 -2.77 -2.83 4.62
C ILE A 28 -4.27 -2.50 4.66
N LEU A 29 -4.75 -1.65 3.73
CA LEU A 29 -6.16 -1.28 3.64
C LEU A 29 -7.06 -2.46 3.23
N SER A 30 -6.56 -3.41 2.43
CA SER A 30 -7.32 -4.58 1.97
C SER A 30 -7.55 -5.65 3.05
N GLN A 31 -6.82 -5.57 4.17
CA GLN A 31 -6.95 -6.54 5.26
C GLN A 31 -8.38 -6.54 5.81
N ARG A 32 -9.06 -7.70 5.67
CA ARG A 32 -10.45 -7.93 6.11
C ARG A 32 -11.46 -6.95 5.51
N THR A 33 -11.28 -6.60 4.24
CA THR A 33 -12.07 -5.61 3.52
C THR A 33 -12.36 -6.09 2.10
N ARG A 34 -13.52 -5.71 1.54
CA ARG A 34 -13.84 -6.00 0.14
C ARG A 34 -13.00 -5.11 -0.78
N ASP A 35 -12.55 -5.65 -1.91
CA ASP A 35 -11.67 -4.93 -2.85
C ASP A 35 -12.25 -3.58 -3.30
N GLU A 36 -13.58 -3.51 -3.48
CA GLU A 36 -14.28 -2.27 -3.81
C GLU A 36 -14.03 -1.17 -2.78
N ASN A 37 -14.20 -1.48 -1.50
CA ASN A 37 -14.00 -0.53 -0.41
C ASN A 37 -12.53 -0.13 -0.28
N THR A 38 -11.61 -1.08 -0.50
CA THR A 38 -10.17 -0.82 -0.52
C THR A 38 -9.81 0.16 -1.62
N ARG A 39 -10.37 -0.02 -2.82
CA ARG A 39 -10.12 0.86 -3.97
C ARG A 39 -10.63 2.26 -3.71
N GLN A 40 -11.84 2.40 -3.19
CA GLN A 40 -12.41 3.71 -2.83
C GLN A 40 -11.60 4.40 -1.73
N ALA A 41 -11.22 3.66 -0.69
CA ALA A 41 -10.42 4.20 0.42
C ALA A 41 -9.02 4.63 -0.02
N SER A 42 -8.33 3.81 -0.83
CA SER A 42 -7.00 4.13 -1.35
C SER A 42 -7.04 5.33 -2.30
N GLN A 43 -8.03 5.42 -3.20
CA GLN A 43 -8.20 6.59 -4.07
C GLN A 43 -8.40 7.88 -3.27
N LYS A 44 -9.26 7.86 -2.24
CA LYS A 44 -9.48 9.01 -1.35
C LYS A 44 -8.25 9.35 -0.52
N LEU A 45 -7.49 8.35 -0.09
CA LEU A 45 -6.26 8.57 0.66
C LEU A 45 -5.19 9.22 -0.22
N PHE A 46 -4.91 8.65 -1.38
CA PHE A 46 -3.84 9.11 -2.27
C PHE A 46 -4.16 10.40 -3.02
N SER A 47 -5.43 10.81 -3.09
CA SER A 47 -5.79 12.14 -3.61
C SER A 47 -5.36 13.27 -2.67
N LYS A 48 -5.23 12.99 -1.36
CA LYS A 48 -4.74 13.96 -0.35
C LYS A 48 -3.28 13.72 0.04
N TYR A 49 -2.89 12.46 0.20
CA TYR A 49 -1.59 12.02 0.68
C TYR A 49 -0.88 11.20 -0.40
N HIS A 50 -0.15 11.87 -1.28
CA HIS A 50 0.42 11.25 -2.48
C HIS A 50 1.75 10.52 -2.24
N ASP A 51 2.44 10.83 -1.14
CA ASP A 51 3.78 10.32 -0.83
C ASP A 51 3.94 9.92 0.66
N VAL A 52 5.03 9.21 0.97
CA VAL A 52 5.35 8.75 2.32
C VAL A 52 5.49 9.91 3.30
N LYS A 53 6.09 11.03 2.85
CA LYS A 53 6.34 12.19 3.70
C LYS A 53 5.04 12.88 4.11
N SER A 54 4.10 13.09 3.19
CA SER A 54 2.79 13.65 3.53
C SER A 54 2.00 12.72 4.45
N LEU A 55 2.01 11.40 4.20
CA LEU A 55 1.30 10.44 5.05
C LEU A 55 1.93 10.30 6.46
N SER A 56 3.25 10.43 6.58
CA SER A 56 3.96 10.40 7.87
C SER A 56 3.56 11.55 8.81
N LYS A 57 3.18 12.69 8.23
CA LYS A 57 2.75 13.91 8.94
C LYS A 57 1.23 14.06 8.98
N ALA A 58 0.50 13.06 8.46
CA ALA A 58 -0.95 13.13 8.35
C ALA A 58 -1.63 13.19 9.73
N ASN A 59 -2.76 13.90 9.78
CA ASN A 59 -3.62 13.88 10.95
C ASN A 59 -4.43 12.58 10.96
N ALA A 60 -4.32 11.81 12.05
CA ALA A 60 -5.03 10.54 12.21
C ALA A 60 -6.54 10.65 11.97
N LYS A 61 -7.20 11.70 12.48
CA LYS A 61 -8.64 11.90 12.30
C LYS A 61 -9.03 12.08 10.83
N GLU A 62 -8.21 12.79 10.06
CA GLU A 62 -8.48 12.97 8.64
C GLU A 62 -8.29 11.67 7.87
N VAL A 63 -7.21 10.94 8.15
CA VAL A 63 -6.95 9.64 7.53
C VAL A 63 -8.09 8.66 7.84
N GLU A 64 -8.56 8.64 9.08
CA GLU A 64 -9.73 7.85 9.50
C GLU A 64 -10.98 8.15 8.67
N SER A 65 -11.28 9.43 8.42
CA SER A 65 -12.41 9.84 7.57
C SER A 65 -12.24 9.40 6.12
N LEU A 66 -11.02 9.46 5.56
CA LEU A 66 -10.75 9.07 4.18
C LEU A 66 -10.91 7.55 3.97
N ILE A 67 -10.49 6.74 4.94
CA ILE A 67 -10.47 5.28 4.83
C ILE A 67 -11.61 4.58 5.57
N GLN A 68 -12.62 5.32 6.05
CA GLN A 68 -13.71 4.80 6.87
C GLN A 68 -14.42 3.59 6.23
N GLN A 69 -14.60 3.61 4.91
CA GLN A 69 -15.22 2.55 4.12
C GLN A 69 -14.45 1.21 4.18
N SER A 70 -13.14 1.26 4.46
CA SER A 70 -12.29 0.06 4.53
C SER A 70 -12.51 -0.77 5.79
N GLY A 71 -13.27 -0.30 6.80
CA GLY A 71 -13.47 -1.03 8.05
C GLY A 71 -12.18 -1.14 8.90
N PHE A 72 -12.32 -1.26 10.22
CA PHE A 72 -11.18 -1.18 11.16
C PHE A 72 -10.29 0.07 10.94
N TYR A 73 -10.91 1.16 10.45
CA TYR A 73 -10.23 2.33 9.92
C TYR A 73 -9.35 3.03 10.97
N ARG A 74 -9.72 3.02 12.26
CA ARG A 74 -8.91 3.58 13.35
C ARG A 74 -7.56 2.89 13.48
N THR A 75 -7.58 1.56 13.50
CA THR A 75 -6.36 0.75 13.59
C THR A 75 -5.54 0.91 12.32
N LYS A 76 -6.18 0.82 11.14
CA LYS A 76 -5.50 0.99 9.85
C LYS A 76 -4.87 2.36 9.70
N ALA A 77 -5.57 3.44 10.06
CA ALA A 77 -5.06 4.81 10.02
C ALA A 77 -3.80 4.95 10.88
N ARG A 78 -3.85 4.45 12.12
CA ARG A 78 -2.68 4.44 13.00
C ARG A 78 -1.52 3.64 12.40
N SER A 79 -1.81 2.45 11.86
CA SER A 79 -0.79 1.61 11.23
C SER A 79 -0.14 2.28 10.04
N ILE A 80 -0.89 2.79 9.06
CA ILE A 80 -0.32 3.40 7.85
C ILE A 80 0.47 4.68 8.14
N ILE A 81 0.04 5.49 9.11
CA ILE A 81 0.81 6.65 9.57
C ILE A 81 2.10 6.20 10.25
N SER A 82 2.04 5.17 11.12
CA SER A 82 3.22 4.66 11.81
C SER A 82 4.23 4.03 10.86
N VAL A 83 3.76 3.23 9.89
CA VAL A 83 4.58 2.72 8.79
C VAL A 83 5.25 3.89 8.06
N SER A 84 4.48 4.90 7.66
CA SER A 84 5.03 6.04 6.91
C SER A 84 6.09 6.81 7.71
N LYS A 85 5.92 6.95 9.03
CA LYS A 85 6.94 7.54 9.90
C LYS A 85 8.22 6.70 9.94
N ILE A 86 8.10 5.39 10.15
CA ILE A 86 9.25 4.47 10.14
C ILE A 86 9.98 4.52 8.79
N LEU A 87 9.25 4.58 7.68
CA LEU A 87 9.86 4.71 6.36
C LEU A 87 10.65 6.02 6.23
N VAL A 88 10.11 7.14 6.70
CA VAL A 88 10.83 8.43 6.69
C VAL A 88 12.06 8.41 7.60
N ASP A 89 11.91 7.90 8.82
CA ASP A 89 12.94 7.99 9.86
C ASP A 89 14.07 6.97 9.67
N CYS A 90 13.75 5.73 9.28
CA CYS A 90 14.70 4.62 9.19
C CYS A 90 15.13 4.30 7.75
N TYR A 91 14.28 4.59 6.75
CA TYR A 91 14.48 4.17 5.36
C TYR A 91 14.50 5.36 4.39
N ASN A 92 14.72 6.59 4.89
CA ASN A 92 14.82 7.82 4.11
C ASN A 92 13.61 8.11 3.21
N GLY A 93 12.43 7.61 3.58
CA GLY A 93 11.18 7.75 2.85
C GLY A 93 10.95 6.72 1.75
N GLU A 94 11.78 5.68 1.66
CA GLU A 94 11.65 4.59 0.70
C GLU A 94 11.15 3.30 1.36
N VAL A 95 10.41 2.48 0.61
CA VAL A 95 10.00 1.16 1.09
C VAL A 95 11.21 0.23 1.00
N PRO A 96 11.57 -0.50 2.07
CA PRO A 96 12.69 -1.43 2.03
C PRO A 96 12.43 -2.57 1.04
N ARG A 97 13.49 -2.97 0.32
CA ARG A 97 13.46 -4.11 -0.61
C ARG A 97 13.80 -5.43 0.08
N ASP A 98 14.22 -5.39 1.34
CA ASP A 98 14.48 -6.58 2.13
C ASP A 98 13.19 -7.13 2.75
N PHE A 99 13.01 -8.45 2.67
CA PHE A 99 11.82 -9.12 3.18
C PHE A 99 11.71 -9.05 4.71
N ASN A 100 12.84 -9.16 5.42
CA ASN A 100 12.85 -9.12 6.89
C ASN A 100 12.56 -7.70 7.39
N GLU A 101 13.04 -6.68 6.69
CA GLU A 101 12.70 -5.28 6.96
C GLU A 101 11.22 -4.99 6.71
N LEU A 102 10.64 -5.55 5.64
CA LEU A 102 9.21 -5.42 5.37
C LEU A 102 8.34 -6.03 6.48
N ILE A 103 8.64 -7.24 6.93
CA ILE A 103 7.86 -7.89 8.02
C ILE A 103 8.08 -7.23 9.40
N ALA A 104 9.13 -6.41 9.55
CA ALA A 104 9.34 -5.62 10.75
C ALA A 104 8.40 -4.40 10.83
N LEU A 105 7.78 -4.01 9.70
CA LEU A 105 6.81 -2.92 9.66
C LEU A 105 5.49 -3.32 10.36
N PRO A 106 4.85 -2.39 11.09
CA PRO A 106 3.60 -2.68 11.77
C PRO A 106 2.49 -3.04 10.77
N SER A 107 1.70 -4.07 11.12
CA SER A 107 0.62 -4.62 10.27
C SER A 107 1.10 -5.27 8.96
N VAL A 108 2.41 -5.48 8.78
CA VAL A 108 2.97 -6.20 7.62
C VAL A 108 3.37 -7.61 8.05
N GLY A 109 2.57 -8.60 7.65
CA GLY A 109 2.93 -10.02 7.79
C GLY A 109 3.63 -10.57 6.55
N ARG A 110 4.02 -11.85 6.59
CA ARG A 110 4.67 -12.54 5.46
C ARG A 110 3.91 -12.40 4.14
N LYS A 111 2.57 -12.54 4.16
CA LYS A 111 1.74 -12.40 2.94
C LYS A 111 1.81 -10.98 2.38
N THR A 112 1.70 -9.98 3.24
CA THR A 112 1.79 -8.57 2.86
C THR A 112 3.16 -8.23 2.29
N ALA A 113 4.24 -8.69 2.95
CA ALA A 113 5.60 -8.51 2.46
C ALA A 113 5.78 -9.16 1.09
N ASN A 114 5.27 -10.39 0.88
CA ASN A 114 5.30 -11.03 -0.44
C ASN A 114 4.55 -10.23 -1.51
N CYS A 115 3.37 -9.68 -1.21
CA CYS A 115 2.64 -8.81 -2.15
C CYS A 115 3.47 -7.58 -2.54
N VAL A 116 4.14 -6.94 -1.58
CA VAL A 116 5.01 -5.78 -1.86
C VAL A 116 6.23 -6.19 -2.69
N MET A 117 6.84 -7.34 -2.40
CA MET A 117 7.98 -7.86 -3.17
C MET A 117 7.60 -8.19 -4.62
N VAL A 118 6.46 -8.86 -4.84
CA VAL A 118 5.98 -9.25 -6.17
C VAL A 118 5.46 -8.06 -6.94
N TYR A 119 4.50 -7.32 -6.40
CA TYR A 119 3.81 -6.25 -7.15
C TYR A 119 4.60 -4.94 -7.12
N GLY A 120 5.27 -4.62 -6.00
CA GLY A 120 6.03 -3.38 -5.84
C GLY A 120 7.40 -3.47 -6.47
N PHE A 121 8.15 -4.54 -6.16
CA PHE A 121 9.55 -4.66 -6.58
C PHE A 121 9.81 -5.60 -7.75
N HIS A 122 8.78 -6.29 -8.26
CA HIS A 122 8.89 -7.30 -9.33
C HIS A 122 9.90 -8.40 -9.01
N VAL A 123 10.12 -8.66 -7.72
CA VAL A 123 10.94 -9.77 -7.28
C VAL A 123 10.05 -11.00 -7.29
N PRO A 124 10.42 -12.10 -7.99
CA PRO A 124 9.68 -13.34 -7.93
C PRO A 124 9.81 -13.92 -6.50
N ALA A 125 8.91 -13.51 -5.61
CA ALA A 125 8.77 -14.10 -4.29
C ALA A 125 7.73 -15.22 -4.41
N ILE A 126 8.12 -16.44 -4.04
CA ILE A 126 7.16 -17.54 -3.90
C ILE A 126 6.34 -17.26 -2.64
N PRO A 127 5.01 -16.99 -2.74
CA PRO A 127 4.19 -16.82 -1.56
C PRO A 127 4.05 -18.18 -0.89
N VAL A 128 4.96 -18.50 0.03
CA VAL A 128 4.88 -19.72 0.84
C VAL A 128 3.78 -19.49 1.89
N ASP A 129 2.54 -19.79 1.50
CA ASP A 129 1.40 -19.79 2.41
C ASP A 129 1.51 -21.02 3.31
N ILE A 130 1.42 -20.84 4.62
CA ILE A 130 1.33 -21.95 5.58
C ILE A 130 -0.01 -22.70 5.48
N HIS A 131 -0.91 -22.30 4.57
CA HIS A 131 -2.15 -23.01 4.22
C HIS A 131 -2.03 -23.88 2.96
N VAL A 132 -0.83 -24.34 2.56
CA VAL A 132 -0.74 -25.48 1.64
C VAL A 132 -1.08 -26.76 2.43
N HIS A 133 -2.36 -26.92 2.76
CA HIS A 133 -2.91 -28.22 3.12
C HIS A 133 -3.60 -28.80 1.88
N ARG A 134 -2.89 -29.77 1.29
CA ARG A 134 -3.38 -30.93 0.54
C ARG A 134 -4.26 -30.65 -0.69
N ILE A 135 -3.64 -30.74 -1.87
CA ILE A 135 -4.33 -31.29 -3.04
C ILE A 135 -4.33 -32.82 -2.84
N SER A 136 -5.52 -33.40 -2.66
CA SER A 136 -5.77 -34.84 -2.79
C SER A 136 -6.69 -35.04 -3.97
#